data_AF-A0A8J4CFD2-F1
#
_entry.id   AF-A0A8J4CFD2-F1
#
_cell.length_a   1.000
_cell.length_b   1.000
_cell.length_c   1.000
_cell.angle_alpha   90.00
_cell.angle_beta   90.00
_cell.angle_gamma   90.00
#
_symmetry.space_group_name_H-M   'P 1'
#
loop_
_entity.id
_entity.type
_entity.pdbx_description
1 polymer ?
#
loop_
_entity_poly.entity_id
_entity_poly.type
_entity_poly.pdbx_seq_one_letter_code
_entity_poly.pdbx_strand_id
1 'polypeptide(L)'
;MTSVCQGSYARLDGGITMWALECLTGDFVFKFNMDSKTGKWKRFDIVHVPKAEAGGYDIRLKPSDDELDSEEMFNSMLFYNRKRSFISASSGSGTDTQDVNGIVQGHAYAICNVKRVDRFQLVQLRNPWGTFEWKGNWSDLSSLWEENPKVKRALDFKPADDGTFWMEWKDFCEHYKSLDFCARTTGFEDISLDIHEERPYCGPVLGCLEGCFRYWVCCLGVRALFFSRKSRHFEKPPTGCCAC
;
A
#
# COMPACT_ATOMS: atom_id res chain seq x y z
N MET A 1 13.84 22.91 12.56
CA MET A 1 15.03 22.08 12.81
C MET A 1 14.70 20.66 12.40
N THR A 2 15.21 20.24 11.25
CA THR A 2 15.12 18.88 10.70
C THR A 2 15.83 17.92 11.65
N SER A 3 15.05 17.22 12.48
CA SER A 3 15.53 16.08 13.25
C SER A 3 16.04 15.04 12.26
N VAL A 4 17.35 14.85 12.23
CA VAL A 4 18.04 13.83 11.44
C VAL A 4 17.31 12.50 11.61
N CYS A 5 16.92 11.89 10.49
CA CYS A 5 16.39 10.54 10.43
C CYS A 5 17.39 9.59 11.12
N GLN A 6 17.13 9.30 12.38
CA GLN A 6 17.79 8.35 13.31
C GLN A 6 19.32 8.37 13.49
N GLY A 7 20.11 9.10 12.72
CA GLY A 7 21.54 9.36 12.99
C GLY A 7 22.50 8.17 12.87
N SER A 8 22.02 6.94 12.65
CA SER A 8 22.81 5.76 12.30
C SER A 8 21.90 4.65 11.74
N TYR A 9 22.41 3.86 10.78
CA TYR A 9 21.69 2.71 10.21
C TYR A 9 21.29 1.66 11.25
N ALA A 10 22.10 1.49 12.31
CA ALA A 10 21.81 0.53 13.38
C ALA A 10 20.58 0.90 14.22
N ARG A 11 20.10 2.15 14.17
CA ARG A 11 18.87 2.55 14.87
C ARG A 11 17.60 2.25 14.07
N LEU A 12 17.73 2.02 12.76
CA LEU A 12 16.63 1.63 11.89
C LEU A 12 16.27 0.14 12.08
N ASP A 13 17.16 -0.64 12.68
CA ASP A 13 16.94 -2.04 13.00
C ASP A 13 15.82 -2.15 14.05
N GLY A 14 14.71 -2.82 13.68
CA GLY A 14 13.49 -2.89 14.49
C GLY A 14 12.51 -1.71 14.31
N GLY A 15 12.71 -0.85 13.30
CA GLY A 15 11.77 0.23 12.98
C GLY A 15 10.40 -0.28 12.53
N ILE A 16 9.33 0.39 12.98
CA ILE A 16 7.96 0.09 12.54
C ILE A 16 7.76 0.67 11.13
N THR A 17 7.38 -0.17 10.17
CA THR A 17 7.08 0.20 8.76
C THR A 17 6.19 1.42 8.64
N MET A 18 5.14 1.51 9.46
CA MET A 18 4.23 2.65 9.46
C MET A 18 4.90 3.97 9.84
N TRP A 19 5.88 3.99 10.74
CA TRP A 19 6.60 5.24 11.07
C TRP A 19 7.47 5.69 9.91
N ALA A 20 8.08 4.75 9.20
CA ALA A 20 8.81 5.07 7.98
C ALA A 20 7.86 5.71 6.95
N LEU A 21 6.66 5.14 6.76
CA LEU A 21 5.64 5.71 5.88
C LEU A 21 5.19 7.11 6.35
N GLU A 22 4.93 7.30 7.65
CA GLU A 22 4.55 8.60 8.22
C GLU A 22 5.66 9.65 7.99
N CYS A 23 6.93 9.29 8.20
CA CYS A 23 8.06 10.19 7.97
C CYS A 23 8.28 10.53 6.49
N LEU A 24 8.05 9.57 5.60
CA LEU A 24 8.25 9.75 4.16
C LEU A 24 7.14 10.55 3.49
N THR A 25 5.91 10.41 3.97
CA THR A 25 4.71 10.97 3.32
C THR A 25 4.07 12.11 4.10
N GLY A 26 4.24 12.16 5.43
CA GLY A 26 3.47 13.04 6.31
C GLY A 26 1.98 12.69 6.38
N ASP A 27 1.57 11.56 5.81
CA ASP A 27 0.18 11.14 5.72
C ASP A 27 -0.30 10.32 6.91
N PHE A 28 -1.62 10.20 7.03
CA PHE A 28 -2.25 9.37 8.05
C PHE A 28 -1.99 7.88 7.78
N VAL A 29 -1.35 7.23 8.74
CA VAL A 29 -0.99 5.81 8.71
C VAL A 29 -1.73 5.02 9.79
N PHE A 30 -2.12 3.79 9.46
CA PHE A 30 -2.76 2.87 10.41
C PHE A 30 -2.49 1.42 9.99
N LYS A 31 -2.57 0.50 10.96
CA LYS A 31 -2.34 -0.94 10.76
C LYS A 31 -3.59 -1.74 11.07
N PHE A 32 -3.75 -2.85 10.36
CA PHE A 32 -4.69 -3.89 10.68
C PHE A 32 -3.95 -5.20 10.94
N ASN A 33 -4.25 -5.86 12.04
CA ASN A 33 -3.79 -7.21 12.32
C ASN A 33 -4.98 -8.17 12.32
N MET A 34 -4.83 -9.30 11.65
CA MET A 34 -5.81 -10.36 11.67
C MET A 34 -5.60 -11.25 12.90
N ASP A 35 -6.67 -11.45 13.67
CA ASP A 35 -6.69 -12.43 14.75
C ASP A 35 -6.97 -13.82 14.17
N SER A 36 -6.00 -14.73 14.27
CA SER A 36 -6.09 -16.09 13.74
C SER A 36 -7.23 -16.92 14.34
N LYS A 37 -7.75 -16.56 15.52
CA LYS A 37 -8.85 -17.31 16.16
C LYS A 37 -10.23 -16.87 15.68
N THR A 38 -10.40 -15.57 15.46
CA THR A 38 -11.69 -14.98 15.12
C THR A 38 -11.83 -14.71 13.61
N GLY A 39 -10.71 -14.64 12.88
CA GLY A 39 -10.68 -14.25 11.47
C GLY A 39 -11.00 -12.76 11.24
N LYS A 40 -11.07 -11.98 12.32
CA LYS A 40 -11.38 -10.54 12.28
C LYS A 40 -10.11 -9.71 12.25
N TRP A 41 -10.20 -8.56 11.60
CA TRP A 41 -9.12 -7.60 11.48
C TRP A 41 -9.31 -6.47 12.48
N LYS A 42 -8.32 -6.26 13.35
CA LYS A 42 -8.32 -5.21 14.38
C LYS A 42 -7.42 -4.06 13.96
N ARG A 43 -7.92 -2.83 14.07
CA ARG A 43 -7.16 -1.61 13.76
C ARG A 43 -6.22 -1.21 14.90
N PHE A 44 -5.04 -0.72 14.53
CA PHE A 44 -4.03 -0.16 15.42
C PHE A 44 -3.55 1.17 14.83
N ASP A 45 -3.53 2.20 15.67
CA ASP A 45 -3.05 3.53 15.30
C ASP A 45 -1.70 3.80 15.97
N ILE A 46 -0.84 4.60 15.32
CA ILE A 46 0.40 5.07 15.91
C ILE A 46 0.12 6.15 16.95
N VAL A 47 0.77 6.04 18.10
CA VAL A 47 0.80 7.06 19.14
C VAL A 47 2.25 7.43 19.44
N HIS A 48 2.54 8.73 19.35
CA HIS A 48 3.82 9.32 19.70
C HIS A 48 3.85 9.61 21.20
N VAL A 49 4.61 8.81 21.96
CA VAL A 49 4.73 8.96 23.41
C VAL A 49 6.03 9.71 23.72
N PRO A 50 5.99 10.86 24.40
CA PRO A 50 7.21 11.60 24.72
C PRO A 50 8.13 10.79 25.64
N LYS A 51 9.44 10.76 25.32
CA LYS A 51 10.45 10.17 26.21
C LYS A 51 10.70 11.09 27.39
N ALA A 52 10.64 10.53 28.60
CA ALA A 52 10.80 11.30 29.84
C ALA A 52 12.18 11.96 29.99
N GLU A 53 13.26 11.39 29.43
CA GLU A 53 14.63 11.77 29.83
C GLU A 53 15.61 12.06 28.67
N ALA A 54 15.26 11.80 27.40
CA ALA A 54 16.24 11.87 26.30
C ALA A 54 15.92 12.85 25.16
N GLY A 55 14.78 13.55 25.20
CA GLY A 55 14.26 14.25 24.03
C GLY A 55 13.82 13.29 22.91
N GLY A 56 12.70 13.56 22.28
CA GLY A 56 12.11 12.72 21.23
C GLY A 56 10.93 11.87 21.71
N TYR A 57 10.44 11.01 20.81
CA TYR A 57 9.20 10.25 20.98
C TYR A 57 9.47 8.75 20.79
N ASP A 58 8.81 7.92 21.60
CA ASP A 58 8.62 6.50 21.33
C ASP A 58 7.33 6.27 20.56
N ILE A 59 7.38 5.27 19.70
CA ILE A 59 6.29 4.91 18.81
C ILE A 59 5.59 3.72 19.45
N ARG A 60 4.31 3.86 19.76
CA ARG A 60 3.50 2.75 20.27
C ARG A 60 2.28 2.55 19.39
N LEU A 61 1.85 1.30 19.31
CA LEU A 61 0.61 0.94 18.64
C LEU A 61 -0.50 0.90 19.67
N LYS A 62 -1.55 1.69 19.45
CA LYS A 62 -2.75 1.68 20.27
C LYS A 62 -3.87 0.97 19.51
N PRO A 63 -4.50 -0.07 20.07
CA PRO A 63 -5.67 -0.68 19.44
C PRO A 63 -6.82 0.32 19.39
N SER A 64 -7.56 0.29 18.29
CA SER A 64 -8.83 1.01 18.12
C SER A 64 -10.00 0.02 18.25
N ASP A 65 -11.21 0.55 18.48
CA ASP A 65 -12.45 -0.23 18.58
C ASP A 65 -12.98 -0.69 17.21
N ASP A 66 -12.26 -0.38 16.12
CA ASP A 66 -12.64 -0.81 14.78
C ASP A 66 -12.17 -2.25 14.52
N GLU A 67 -13.16 -3.13 14.44
CA GLU A 67 -13.02 -4.48 13.94
C GLU A 67 -13.69 -4.58 12.56
N LEU A 68 -13.02 -5.25 11.62
CA LEU A 68 -13.54 -5.51 10.28
C LEU A 68 -13.56 -7.01 10.00
N ASP A 69 -14.64 -7.46 9.36
CA ASP A 69 -14.71 -8.82 8.83
C ASP A 69 -13.89 -8.94 7.53
N SER A 70 -13.65 -10.17 7.07
CA SER A 70 -12.82 -10.43 5.88
C SER A 70 -13.31 -9.71 4.62
N GLU A 71 -14.63 -9.67 4.39
CA GLU A 71 -15.19 -8.96 3.24
C GLU A 71 -15.10 -7.44 3.39
N GLU A 72 -15.33 -6.92 4.60
CA GLU A 72 -15.20 -5.48 4.88
C GLU A 72 -13.75 -5.02 4.73
N MET A 73 -12.78 -5.86 5.11
CA MET A 73 -11.37 -5.61 4.90
C MET A 73 -11.03 -5.55 3.40
N PHE A 74 -11.50 -6.52 2.61
CA PHE A 74 -11.30 -6.49 1.15
C PHE A 74 -11.90 -5.23 0.52
N ASN A 75 -13.11 -4.85 0.92
CA ASN A 75 -13.76 -3.63 0.43
C ASN A 75 -12.98 -2.36 0.85
N SER A 76 -12.41 -2.35 2.05
CA SER A 76 -11.54 -1.28 2.52
C SER A 76 -10.27 -1.20 1.67
N MET A 77 -9.61 -2.32 1.40
CA MET A 77 -8.44 -2.38 0.50
C MET A 77 -8.78 -1.88 -0.90
N LEU A 78 -9.91 -2.29 -1.47
CA LEU A 78 -10.37 -1.80 -2.77
C LEU A 78 -10.58 -0.28 -2.77
N PHE A 79 -11.16 0.26 -1.70
CA PHE A 79 -11.37 1.70 -1.55
C PHE A 79 -10.07 2.49 -1.45
N TYR A 80 -9.11 2.05 -0.63
CA TYR A 80 -7.80 2.71 -0.51
C TYR A 80 -6.94 2.54 -1.77
N ASN A 81 -7.00 1.38 -2.44
CA ASN A 81 -6.35 1.17 -3.73
C ASN A 81 -6.89 2.14 -4.80
N ARG A 82 -8.20 2.35 -4.88
CA ARG A 82 -8.83 3.35 -5.79
C ARG A 82 -8.40 4.79 -5.47
N LYS A 83 -8.13 5.09 -4.21
CA LYS A 83 -7.57 6.37 -3.76
C LYS A 83 -6.07 6.52 -4.04
N ARG A 84 -5.41 5.51 -4.61
CA ARG A 84 -3.94 5.46 -4.80
C ARG A 84 -3.16 5.63 -3.48
N SER A 85 -3.76 5.16 -2.39
CA SER A 85 -3.09 5.04 -1.10
C SER A 85 -2.09 3.88 -1.13
N PHE A 86 -1.05 3.97 -0.32
CA PHE A 86 -0.09 2.87 -0.23
C PHE A 86 -0.59 1.84 0.78
N ILE A 87 -0.46 0.57 0.43
CA ILE A 87 -0.81 -0.55 1.29
C ILE A 87 0.35 -1.54 1.26
N SER A 88 0.82 -1.94 2.43
CA SER A 88 1.85 -2.95 2.60
C SER A 88 1.26 -4.12 3.36
N ALA A 89 1.58 -5.34 2.95
CA ALA A 89 1.26 -6.54 3.69
C ALA A 89 2.53 -7.10 4.31
N SER A 90 2.43 -7.73 5.47
CA SER A 90 3.53 -8.50 6.04
C SER A 90 3.05 -9.90 6.40
N SER A 91 3.87 -10.88 6.06
CA SER A 91 3.67 -12.25 6.54
C SER A 91 3.84 -12.28 8.07
N GLY A 92 3.20 -13.25 8.72
CA GLY A 92 3.21 -13.36 10.19
C GLY A 92 4.59 -13.70 10.77
N SER A 93 4.62 -14.09 12.04
CA SER A 93 5.86 -14.49 12.74
C SER A 93 6.61 -15.59 11.97
N GLY A 94 7.81 -15.27 11.52
CA GLY A 94 8.74 -16.18 10.85
C GLY A 94 10.07 -15.48 10.60
N THR A 95 11.05 -16.20 10.05
CA THR A 95 12.33 -15.64 9.63
C THR A 95 12.39 -15.58 8.11
N ASP A 96 13.07 -14.56 7.58
CA ASP A 96 13.34 -14.29 6.16
C ASP A 96 13.97 -15.46 5.37
N THR A 97 14.32 -16.54 6.06
CA THR A 97 14.87 -17.78 5.51
C THR A 97 13.82 -18.83 5.18
N GLN A 98 12.56 -18.64 5.62
CA GLN A 98 11.49 -19.61 5.40
C GLN A 98 10.58 -19.16 4.26
N ASP A 99 10.48 -20.00 3.24
CA ASP A 99 9.54 -19.87 2.14
C ASP A 99 8.37 -20.84 2.31
N VAL A 100 7.14 -20.33 2.30
CA VAL A 100 5.91 -21.13 2.21
C VAL A 100 5.22 -20.79 0.88
N ASN A 101 5.24 -21.72 -0.06
CA ASN A 101 4.60 -21.60 -1.38
C ASN A 101 5.07 -20.39 -2.24
N GLY A 102 6.31 -19.96 -2.07
CA GLY A 102 6.88 -18.78 -2.73
C GLY A 102 6.80 -17.49 -1.91
N ILE A 103 6.20 -17.52 -0.71
CA ILE A 103 6.08 -16.38 0.20
C ILE A 103 7.11 -16.48 1.33
N VAL A 104 7.98 -15.48 1.39
CA VAL A 104 8.98 -15.30 2.44
C VAL A 104 8.30 -14.84 3.73
N GLN A 105 8.55 -15.57 4.82
CA GLN A 105 8.01 -15.25 6.13
C GLN A 105 8.84 -14.15 6.81
N GLY A 106 8.20 -13.27 7.60
CA GLY A 106 8.88 -12.12 8.23
C GLY A 106 9.13 -10.94 7.29
N HIS A 107 8.69 -11.02 6.02
CA HIS A 107 8.96 -10.02 5.01
C HIS A 107 7.73 -9.15 4.67
N ALA A 108 7.99 -7.91 4.25
CA ALA A 108 6.96 -6.96 3.83
C ALA A 108 6.83 -6.93 2.30
N TYR A 109 5.59 -7.04 1.83
CA TYR A 109 5.22 -7.03 0.42
C TYR A 109 4.38 -5.79 0.12
N ALA A 110 4.63 -5.15 -1.02
CA ALA A 110 3.81 -4.02 -1.46
C ALA A 110 2.54 -4.53 -2.14
N ILE A 111 1.37 -4.02 -1.77
CA ILE A 111 0.14 -4.29 -2.50
C ILE A 111 0.03 -3.27 -3.64
N CYS A 112 0.18 -3.75 -4.86
CA CYS A 112 0.17 -2.91 -6.06
C CYS A 112 -1.24 -2.67 -6.59
N ASN A 113 -2.12 -3.66 -6.47
CA ASN A 113 -3.48 -3.56 -6.98
C ASN A 113 -4.44 -4.49 -6.25
N VAL A 114 -5.70 -4.09 -6.21
CA VAL A 114 -6.80 -4.85 -5.60
C VAL A 114 -7.99 -4.74 -6.53
N LYS A 115 -8.50 -5.87 -7.02
CA LYS A 115 -9.61 -5.92 -7.98
C LYS A 115 -10.57 -7.05 -7.66
N ARG A 116 -11.87 -6.76 -7.79
CA ARG A 116 -12.92 -7.78 -7.84
C ARG A 116 -13.32 -7.96 -9.29
N VAL A 117 -13.13 -9.16 -9.84
CA VAL A 117 -13.47 -9.48 -11.22
C VAL A 117 -14.32 -10.73 -11.24
N ASP A 118 -15.53 -10.61 -11.78
CA ASP A 118 -16.55 -11.67 -11.73
C ASP A 118 -16.80 -12.11 -10.29
N ARG A 119 -16.61 -13.40 -9.97
CA ARG A 119 -16.71 -13.94 -8.60
C ARG A 119 -15.41 -13.88 -7.81
N PHE A 120 -14.29 -13.53 -8.45
CA PHE A 120 -12.96 -13.61 -7.83
C PHE A 120 -12.55 -12.28 -7.19
N GLN A 121 -11.99 -12.39 -5.99
CA GLN A 121 -11.38 -11.28 -5.26
C GLN A 121 -9.86 -11.44 -5.35
N LEU A 122 -9.20 -10.57 -6.10
CA LEU A 122 -7.80 -10.73 -6.47
C LEU A 122 -6.97 -9.56 -5.95
N VAL A 123 -5.79 -9.89 -5.40
CA VAL A 123 -4.81 -8.94 -4.88
C VAL A 123 -3.50 -9.17 -5.62
N GLN A 124 -2.90 -8.08 -6.10
CA GLN A 124 -1.58 -8.06 -6.70
C GLN A 124 -0.58 -7.59 -5.66
N LEU A 125 0.44 -8.39 -5.41
CA LEU A 125 1.52 -8.06 -4.51
C LEU A 125 2.84 -8.04 -5.27
N ARG A 126 3.81 -7.30 -4.72
CA ARG A 126 5.18 -7.28 -5.21
C ARG A 126 6.16 -7.53 -4.07
N ASN A 127 7.05 -8.49 -4.28
CA ASN A 127 8.22 -8.69 -3.46
C ASN A 127 9.28 -7.62 -3.78
N PRO A 128 9.72 -6.79 -2.82
CA PRO A 128 10.80 -5.83 -3.02
C PRO A 128 12.12 -6.43 -3.51
N TRP A 129 12.40 -7.71 -3.21
CA TRP A 129 13.61 -8.40 -3.70
C TRP A 129 13.56 -8.73 -5.20
N GLY A 130 12.39 -8.62 -5.83
CA GLY A 130 12.21 -8.94 -7.25
C GLY A 130 12.33 -10.43 -7.59
N THR A 131 12.37 -11.29 -6.57
CA THR A 131 12.40 -12.74 -6.68
C THR A 131 11.47 -13.35 -5.62
N PHE A 132 11.20 -14.65 -5.69
CA PHE A 132 10.24 -15.36 -4.83
C PHE A 132 8.80 -14.90 -5.05
N GLU A 133 8.13 -15.62 -5.95
CA GLU A 133 6.76 -15.38 -6.34
C GLU A 133 5.84 -16.50 -5.87
N TRP A 134 4.59 -16.13 -5.64
CA TRP A 134 3.53 -17.06 -5.29
C TRP A 134 3.40 -18.19 -6.31
N LYS A 135 3.29 -19.44 -5.81
CA LYS A 135 3.18 -20.66 -6.64
C LYS A 135 1.78 -21.29 -6.66
N GLY A 136 0.80 -20.67 -6.00
CA GLY A 136 -0.56 -21.20 -5.89
C GLY A 136 -1.51 -20.69 -6.97
N ASN A 137 -2.79 -20.57 -6.63
CA ASN A 137 -3.83 -20.08 -7.54
C ASN A 137 -3.52 -18.64 -7.98
N TRP A 138 -3.69 -18.36 -9.29
CA TRP A 138 -3.38 -17.07 -9.92
C TRP A 138 -1.89 -16.67 -9.89
N SER A 139 -0.99 -17.59 -9.55
CA SER A 139 0.43 -17.46 -9.84
C SER A 139 0.70 -17.33 -11.34
N ASP A 140 1.91 -16.91 -11.69
CA ASP A 140 2.30 -16.66 -13.08
C ASP A 140 2.18 -17.89 -13.99
N LEU A 141 2.33 -19.09 -13.41
CA LEU A 141 2.22 -20.38 -14.10
C LEU A 141 0.86 -21.05 -13.91
N SER A 142 -0.12 -20.38 -13.31
CA SER A 142 -1.42 -20.96 -13.00
C SER A 142 -2.27 -21.21 -14.26
N SER A 143 -2.86 -22.41 -14.40
CA SER A 143 -3.80 -22.72 -15.49
C SER A 143 -5.08 -21.89 -15.43
N LEU A 144 -5.41 -21.31 -14.27
CA LEU A 144 -6.61 -20.51 -14.04
C LEU A 144 -6.69 -19.29 -14.96
N TRP A 145 -5.55 -18.76 -15.40
CA TRP A 145 -5.50 -17.65 -16.36
C TRP A 145 -6.09 -18.02 -17.72
N GLU A 146 -5.83 -19.24 -18.18
CA GLU A 146 -6.35 -19.75 -19.46
C GLU A 146 -7.80 -20.22 -19.34
N GLU A 147 -8.19 -20.76 -18.18
CA GLU A 147 -9.58 -21.13 -17.88
C GLU A 147 -10.48 -19.89 -17.75
N ASN A 148 -9.93 -18.73 -17.36
CA ASN A 148 -10.67 -17.50 -17.09
C ASN A 148 -10.15 -16.31 -17.93
N PRO A 149 -10.29 -16.33 -19.26
CA PRO A 149 -9.73 -15.31 -20.15
C PRO A 149 -10.32 -13.91 -19.92
N LYS A 150 -11.53 -13.81 -19.37
CA LYS A 150 -12.14 -12.53 -18.96
C LYS A 150 -11.36 -11.88 -17.83
N VAL A 151 -10.95 -12.66 -16.84
CA VAL A 151 -10.16 -12.18 -15.69
C VAL A 151 -8.77 -11.76 -16.15
N LYS A 152 -8.10 -12.59 -16.96
CA LYS A 152 -6.79 -12.28 -17.57
C LYS A 152 -6.80 -10.92 -18.28
N ARG A 153 -7.82 -10.63 -19.08
CA ARG A 153 -7.99 -9.34 -19.77
C ARG A 153 -8.29 -8.18 -18.81
N ALA A 154 -9.16 -8.37 -17.83
CA ALA A 154 -9.52 -7.32 -16.88
C ALA A 154 -8.36 -6.90 -15.96
N LEU A 155 -7.41 -7.81 -15.73
CA LEU A 155 -6.21 -7.57 -14.96
C LEU A 155 -5.01 -7.12 -15.80
N ASP A 156 -5.10 -7.15 -17.14
CA ASP A 156 -3.96 -7.00 -18.06
C ASP A 156 -2.77 -7.88 -17.64
N PHE A 157 -3.07 -9.14 -17.28
CA PHE A 157 -2.07 -10.06 -16.76
C PHE A 157 -1.03 -10.40 -17.83
N LYS A 158 0.25 -10.20 -17.47
CA LYS A 158 1.43 -10.53 -18.26
C LYS A 158 2.40 -11.26 -17.31
N PRO A 159 2.72 -12.53 -17.57
CA PRO A 159 3.66 -13.26 -16.73
C PRO A 159 5.05 -12.64 -16.85
N ALA A 160 5.72 -12.41 -15.73
CA ALA A 160 7.05 -11.84 -15.65
C ALA A 160 7.70 -12.21 -14.32
N ASP A 161 8.95 -12.67 -14.36
CA ASP A 161 9.74 -12.93 -13.15
C ASP A 161 10.32 -11.61 -12.63
N ASP A 162 9.49 -10.83 -11.96
CA ASP A 162 9.83 -9.50 -11.41
C ASP A 162 9.44 -9.34 -9.93
N GLY A 163 9.01 -10.43 -9.30
CA GLY A 163 8.52 -10.48 -7.93
C GLY A 163 7.07 -10.04 -7.78
N THR A 164 6.36 -9.74 -8.88
CA THR A 164 4.94 -9.32 -8.87
C THR A 164 4.04 -10.48 -9.22
N PHE A 165 3.08 -10.78 -8.35
CA PHE A 165 2.15 -11.88 -8.57
C PHE A 165 0.74 -11.51 -8.13
N TRP A 166 -0.24 -12.23 -8.68
CA TRP A 166 -1.62 -12.18 -8.22
C TRP A 166 -1.91 -13.36 -7.30
N MET A 167 -2.82 -13.14 -6.35
CA MET A 167 -3.39 -14.19 -5.52
C MET A 167 -4.85 -13.90 -5.20
N GLU A 168 -5.57 -14.97 -4.86
CA GLU A 168 -6.93 -14.85 -4.37
C GLU A 168 -6.96 -14.34 -2.92
N TRP A 169 -7.98 -13.55 -2.59
CA TRP A 169 -8.14 -12.97 -1.26
C TRP A 169 -8.17 -14.01 -0.13
N LYS A 170 -8.70 -15.20 -0.41
CA LYS A 170 -8.71 -16.31 0.53
C LYS A 170 -7.28 -16.74 0.89
N ASP A 171 -6.44 -16.98 -0.13
CA ASP A 171 -5.04 -17.36 0.05
C ASP A 171 -4.25 -16.22 0.71
N PHE A 172 -4.57 -14.97 0.37
CA PHE A 172 -4.00 -13.79 1.01
C PHE A 172 -4.24 -13.79 2.52
N CYS A 173 -5.49 -14.01 2.97
CA CYS A 173 -5.82 -14.07 4.40
C CYS A 173 -5.09 -15.21 5.11
N GLU A 174 -4.75 -16.30 4.43
CA GLU A 174 -4.01 -17.41 5.02
C GLU A 174 -2.55 -17.06 5.30
N HIS A 175 -1.88 -16.35 4.39
CA HIS A 175 -0.44 -16.07 4.45
C HIS A 175 -0.10 -14.72 5.09
N TYR A 176 -0.94 -13.69 4.90
CA TYR A 176 -0.71 -12.34 5.39
C TYR A 176 -1.63 -12.03 6.56
N LYS A 177 -1.03 -11.69 7.71
CA LYS A 177 -1.75 -11.41 8.96
C LYS A 177 -1.69 -9.96 9.39
N SER A 178 -0.89 -9.14 8.71
CA SER A 178 -0.69 -7.74 9.05
C SER A 178 -0.70 -6.91 7.78
N LEU A 179 -1.44 -5.81 7.82
CA LEU A 179 -1.62 -4.85 6.75
C LEU A 179 -1.33 -3.46 7.30
N ASP A 180 -0.41 -2.73 6.66
CA ASP A 180 -0.12 -1.34 6.96
C ASP A 180 -0.66 -0.46 5.84
N PHE A 181 -1.41 0.58 6.19
CA PHE A 181 -2.00 1.52 5.26
C PHE A 181 -1.38 2.90 5.46
N CYS A 182 -1.13 3.59 4.36
CA CYS A 182 -0.82 5.01 4.31
C CYS A 182 -1.87 5.68 3.43
N ALA A 183 -2.84 6.31 4.08
CA ALA A 183 -3.96 6.96 3.41
C ALA A 183 -3.50 8.27 2.78
N ARG A 184 -3.23 8.22 1.48
CA ARG A 184 -2.63 9.35 0.76
C ARG A 184 -3.55 10.57 0.79
N THR A 185 -3.02 11.68 1.29
CA THR A 185 -3.64 13.00 1.14
C THR A 185 -3.32 13.52 -0.24
N THR A 186 -4.33 13.67 -1.10
CA THR A 186 -4.13 14.31 -2.42
C THR A 186 -4.46 15.78 -2.29
N GLY A 187 -3.45 16.64 -2.23
CA GLY A 187 -3.59 18.09 -2.10
C GLY A 187 -2.83 18.85 -3.19
N PHE A 188 -2.84 20.18 -3.13
CA PHE A 188 -2.02 21.03 -4.01
C PHE A 188 -0.52 20.78 -3.81
N GLU A 189 -0.11 20.44 -2.59
CA GLU A 189 1.27 20.11 -2.19
C GLU A 189 1.82 18.86 -2.90
N ASP A 190 0.94 18.03 -3.45
CA ASP A 190 1.25 16.79 -4.18
C ASP A 190 1.48 17.02 -5.69
N ILE A 191 1.27 18.25 -6.19
CA ILE A 191 1.58 18.59 -7.57
C ILE A 191 3.09 18.78 -7.68
N SER A 192 3.78 17.74 -8.14
CA SER A 192 5.18 17.83 -8.52
C SER A 192 5.32 18.32 -9.96
N LEU A 193 6.36 19.12 -10.18
CA LEU A 193 6.81 19.49 -11.52
C LEU A 193 7.92 18.52 -11.92
N ASP A 194 7.71 17.78 -12.99
CA ASP A 194 8.72 16.87 -13.51
C ASP A 194 9.72 17.67 -14.34
N ILE A 195 10.94 17.79 -13.82
CA ILE A 195 12.02 18.51 -14.50
C ILE A 195 12.81 17.46 -15.25
N HIS A 196 12.64 17.43 -16.57
CA HIS A 196 13.32 16.49 -17.48
C HIS A 196 14.81 16.82 -17.63
N GLU A 197 15.58 16.74 -16.53
CA GLU A 197 17.02 17.06 -16.47
C GLU A 197 17.87 16.18 -17.39
N GLU A 198 17.35 15.01 -17.78
CA GLU A 198 18.02 14.06 -18.68
C GLU A 198 18.04 14.51 -20.15
N ARG A 199 17.33 15.59 -20.51
CA ARG A 199 17.31 16.11 -21.89
C ARG A 199 18.38 17.21 -22.08
N PRO A 200 19.23 17.11 -23.12
CA PRO A 200 20.41 17.98 -23.29
C PRO A 200 20.09 19.45 -23.60
N TYR A 201 18.85 19.78 -24.00
CA TYR A 201 18.41 21.15 -24.27
C TYR A 201 17.01 21.38 -23.69
N CYS A 202 16.87 22.42 -22.85
CA CYS A 202 15.59 22.96 -22.37
C CYS A 202 14.72 22.05 -21.47
N GLY A 203 15.29 21.09 -20.73
CA GLY A 203 14.57 20.26 -19.75
C GLY A 203 13.67 21.04 -18.79
N PRO A 204 14.17 22.10 -18.10
CA PRO A 204 13.36 22.91 -17.19
C PRO A 204 12.22 23.67 -17.89
N VAL A 205 12.42 24.15 -19.12
CA VAL A 205 11.39 24.88 -19.87
C VAL A 205 10.28 23.94 -20.31
N LEU A 206 10.63 22.73 -20.76
CA LEU A 206 9.66 21.69 -21.09
C LEU A 206 8.89 21.23 -19.86
N GLY A 207 9.57 21.02 -18.73
CA GLY A 207 8.92 20.70 -17.45
C GLY A 207 7.93 21.78 -17.00
N CYS A 208 8.29 23.06 -17.16
CA CYS A 208 7.38 24.18 -16.88
C CYS A 208 6.17 24.21 -17.82
N LEU A 209 6.37 24.03 -19.13
CA LEU A 209 5.27 24.00 -20.11
C LEU A 209 4.34 22.81 -19.87
N GLU A 210 4.90 21.63 -19.61
CA GLU A 210 4.15 20.43 -19.28
C GLU A 210 3.40 20.58 -17.95
N GLY A 211 4.06 21.15 -16.94
CA GLY A 211 3.46 21.47 -15.65
C GLY A 211 2.29 22.45 -15.78
N CYS A 212 2.45 23.54 -16.53
CA CYS A 212 1.38 24.50 -16.80
C CYS A 212 0.24 23.87 -17.59
N PHE A 213 0.54 23.03 -18.59
CA PHE A 213 -0.47 22.29 -19.35
C PHE A 213 -1.25 21.32 -18.44
N ARG A 214 -0.55 20.51 -17.63
CA ARG A 214 -1.16 19.61 -16.65
C ARG A 214 -2.02 20.37 -15.63
N TYR A 215 -1.52 21.49 -15.14
CA TYR A 215 -2.19 22.31 -14.14
C TYR A 215 -3.48 22.96 -14.66
N TRP A 216 -3.38 23.69 -15.79
CA TRP A 216 -4.48 24.48 -16.34
C TRP A 216 -5.35 23.72 -17.33
N VAL A 217 -4.74 22.97 -18.25
CA VAL A 217 -5.45 22.30 -19.35
C VAL A 217 -5.99 20.93 -18.93
N CYS A 218 -5.21 20.13 -18.18
CA CYS A 218 -5.71 18.88 -17.60
C CYS A 218 -6.47 19.08 -16.28
N CYS A 219 -6.70 20.35 -15.88
CA CYS A 219 -7.42 20.73 -14.66
C CYS A 219 -6.88 20.09 -13.37
N LEU A 220 -5.62 19.62 -13.35
CA LEU A 220 -5.02 19.01 -12.15
C LEU A 220 -4.89 20.03 -11.03
N GLY A 221 -4.60 21.29 -11.36
CA GLY A 221 -4.52 22.40 -10.41
C GLY A 221 -5.85 22.73 -9.76
N VAL A 222 -6.88 22.93 -10.57
CA VAL A 222 -8.26 23.17 -10.10
C VAL A 222 -8.76 21.99 -9.28
N ARG A 223 -8.47 20.76 -9.72
CA ARG A 223 -8.82 19.55 -8.97
C ARG A 223 -8.10 19.49 -7.62
N ALA A 224 -6.81 19.80 -7.56
CA ALA A 224 -6.05 19.78 -6.32
C ALA A 224 -6.44 20.92 -5.36
N LEU A 225 -6.86 22.08 -5.88
CA LEU A 225 -7.33 23.21 -5.07
C LEU A 225 -8.72 22.97 -4.48
N PHE A 226 -9.68 22.52 -5.29
CA PHE A 226 -11.08 22.40 -4.87
C PHE A 226 -11.45 21.01 -4.34
N PHE A 227 -10.72 19.97 -4.74
CA PHE A 227 -10.97 18.59 -4.32
C PHE A 227 -9.79 17.99 -3.55
N SER A 228 -9.00 18.82 -2.85
CA SER A 228 -7.96 18.32 -1.95
C SER A 228 -8.57 17.39 -0.90
N ARG A 229 -8.02 16.20 -0.72
CA ARG A 229 -8.47 15.23 0.29
C ARG A 229 -7.39 15.11 1.34
N LYS A 230 -7.61 15.64 2.55
CA LYS A 230 -6.76 15.37 3.71
C LYS A 230 -7.30 14.15 4.45
N SER A 231 -6.54 13.06 4.49
CA SER A 231 -6.90 11.94 5.36
C SER A 231 -6.36 12.23 6.75
N ARG A 232 -7.25 12.30 7.75
CA ARG A 232 -6.91 12.52 9.16
C ARG A 232 -7.50 11.47 10.09
N HIS A 233 -8.30 10.57 9.54
CA HIS A 233 -9.00 9.53 10.25
C HIS A 233 -9.24 8.38 9.28
N PHE A 234 -9.46 7.20 9.86
CA PHE A 234 -9.87 6.04 9.10
C PHE A 234 -11.27 6.25 8.51
N GLU A 235 -11.38 6.19 7.19
CA GLU A 235 -12.65 6.23 6.48
C GLU A 235 -13.09 4.80 6.14
N LYS A 236 -14.27 4.40 6.63
CA LYS A 236 -14.91 3.15 6.21
C LYS A 236 -15.43 3.31 4.78
N PRO A 237 -15.32 2.26 3.94
CA PRO A 237 -15.89 2.29 2.60
C PRO A 237 -17.41 2.53 2.69
N PRO A 238 -18.00 3.39 1.84
CA PRO A 238 -19.44 3.63 1.85
C PRO A 238 -20.21 2.33 1.55
N THR A 239 -21.25 2.08 2.34
CA THR A 239 -22.13 0.92 2.17
C THR A 239 -22.79 0.97 0.79
N GLY A 240 -22.61 -0.08 -0.02
CA GLY A 240 -23.22 -0.19 -1.35
C GLY A 240 -22.34 0.24 -2.53
N CYS A 241 -21.05 0.55 -2.35
CA CYS A 241 -20.10 0.61 -3.48
C CYS A 241 -19.76 -0.79 -4.00
N CYS A 242 -20.79 -1.49 -4.49
CA CYS A 242 -20.64 -2.66 -5.33
C CYS A 242 -19.87 -2.26 -6.61
N ALA A 243 -19.05 -3.19 -7.07
CA ALA A 243 -18.23 -3.15 -8.27
C ALA A 243 -18.87 -2.37 -9.44
N CYS A 244 -18.12 -1.39 -9.94
CA CYS A 244 -18.13 -0.95 -11.33
C CYS A 244 -16.68 -1.03 -11.81
#